data_AF-A0A938P2H4-F1
#
_entry.id   AF-A0A938P2H4-F1
#
_cell.length_a   1.000
_cell.length_b   1.000
_cell.length_c   1.000
_cell.angle_alpha   90.00
_cell.angle_beta   90.00
_cell.angle_gamma   90.00
#
_symmetry.space_group_name_H-M   'P 1'
#
loop_
_entity.id
_entity.type
_entity.pdbx_description
1 polymer ?
#
loop_
_entity_poly.entity_id
_entity_poly.type
_entity_poly.pdbx_seq_one_letter_code
_entity_poly.pdbx_strand_id
1 'polypeptide(L)'
;MTTSIFQTDVRTPLVTDGSRFGLGAVGRRAFTLVELLLVISIISIILGMLVSTVRAVRRFSRQTITCGEIKNIEAAWKQFYAHYQYWPNAEMIGDVPRTDVNGDAQYELLAPLARMLEGSNITSIVEIPAGITTYNADKIAFLELARFNAQADPVNAWGRDRTIPLAGKTPNTYVVIFDSNGDNQITVHFPSEFGVPATNIFRSVVVWTENPEYSVGAAADGGPPRYFGSWVE
;
A
#
# COMPACT_ATOMS: atom_id res chain seq x y z
N MET A 1 -85.14 34.45 -34.96
CA MET A 1 -86.54 34.30 -34.52
C MET A 1 -86.84 32.81 -34.46
N THR A 2 -87.40 32.35 -33.35
CA THR A 2 -88.23 31.13 -33.22
C THR A 2 -87.52 29.78 -32.98
N THR A 3 -87.40 29.50 -31.68
CA THR A 3 -87.59 28.26 -30.90
C THR A 3 -88.38 27.11 -31.55
N SER A 4 -87.95 25.85 -31.32
CA SER A 4 -88.76 24.62 -31.11
C SER A 4 -87.79 23.44 -30.89
N ILE A 5 -87.54 22.86 -29.70
CA ILE A 5 -88.31 21.92 -28.86
C ILE A 5 -88.82 20.65 -29.57
N PHE A 6 -88.61 19.52 -28.87
CA PHE A 6 -89.17 18.15 -28.98
C PHE A 6 -88.47 17.25 -30.02
N GLN A 7 -88.23 15.95 -29.81
CA GLN A 7 -88.88 14.99 -28.94
C GLN A 7 -87.98 13.76 -28.72
N THR A 8 -88.27 13.06 -27.62
CA THR A 8 -87.76 11.76 -27.16
C THR A 8 -87.69 10.67 -28.22
N ASP A 9 -86.67 9.82 -28.15
CA ASP A 9 -86.87 8.41 -28.50
C ASP A 9 -86.17 7.48 -27.49
N VAL A 10 -87.00 6.63 -26.89
CA VAL A 10 -86.63 5.61 -25.91
C VAL A 10 -86.41 4.32 -26.68
N ARG A 11 -85.18 3.81 -26.72
CA ARG A 11 -84.92 2.39 -27.02
C ARG A 11 -83.84 1.86 -26.08
N THR A 12 -84.27 0.98 -25.18
CA THR A 12 -83.46 0.14 -24.29
C THR A 12 -82.94 -1.09 -25.07
N PRO A 13 -82.15 -1.99 -24.46
CA PRO A 13 -80.69 -1.98 -24.49
C PRO A 13 -80.14 -3.18 -25.28
N LEU A 14 -78.88 -3.14 -25.71
CA LEU A 14 -78.15 -4.37 -26.01
C LEU A 14 -76.85 -4.40 -25.24
N VAL A 15 -76.90 -5.27 -24.23
CA VAL A 15 -75.81 -5.79 -23.44
C VAL A 15 -74.68 -6.21 -24.37
N THR A 16 -73.57 -5.48 -24.33
CA THR A 16 -72.27 -5.99 -24.76
C THR A 16 -71.42 -6.19 -23.51
N ASP A 17 -71.17 -7.46 -23.25
CA ASP A 17 -70.36 -8.02 -22.18
C ASP A 17 -69.00 -7.31 -22.06
N GLY A 18 -68.91 -6.41 -21.09
CA GLY A 18 -67.64 -5.81 -20.68
C GLY A 18 -66.91 -6.81 -19.80
N SER A 19 -66.04 -7.60 -20.43
CA SER A 19 -65.03 -8.43 -19.77
C SER A 19 -64.40 -7.66 -18.61
N ARG A 20 -64.77 -8.05 -17.40
CA ARG A 20 -64.23 -7.50 -16.15
C ARG A 20 -62.78 -7.94 -16.05
N PHE A 21 -61.86 -7.12 -16.55
CA PHE A 21 -60.51 -7.11 -16.01
C PHE A 21 -60.65 -6.69 -14.55
N GLY A 22 -60.78 -7.68 -13.68
CA GLY A 22 -60.56 -7.50 -12.26
C GLY A 22 -59.13 -7.01 -12.11
N LEU A 23 -58.94 -5.69 -12.05
CA LEU A 23 -57.84 -5.12 -11.30
C LEU A 23 -58.09 -5.57 -9.86
N GLY A 24 -57.58 -6.76 -9.52
CA GLY A 24 -57.35 -7.13 -8.14
C GLY A 24 -56.58 -5.97 -7.55
N ALA A 25 -57.23 -5.22 -6.66
CA ALA A 25 -56.57 -4.18 -5.88
C ALA A 25 -55.49 -4.91 -5.08
N VAL A 26 -54.26 -4.93 -5.61
CA VAL A 26 -53.09 -5.37 -4.89
C VAL A 26 -53.00 -4.44 -3.70
N GLY A 27 -53.45 -4.93 -2.55
CA GLY A 27 -53.52 -4.15 -1.32
C GLY A 27 -52.15 -3.54 -1.08
N ARG A 28 -52.06 -2.21 -1.17
CA ARG A 28 -50.84 -1.48 -0.86
C ARG A 28 -50.62 -1.64 0.63
N ARG A 29 -49.73 -2.56 1.02
CA ARG A 29 -49.31 -2.75 2.40
C ARG A 29 -48.61 -1.46 2.83
N ALA A 30 -49.24 -0.72 3.74
CA ALA A 30 -48.61 0.43 4.38
C ALA A 30 -47.56 -0.09 5.37
N PHE A 31 -46.33 0.41 5.25
CA PHE A 31 -45.22 0.05 6.12
C PHE A 31 -45.47 0.62 7.52
N THR A 32 -45.36 -0.21 8.56
CA THR A 32 -45.47 0.28 9.93
C THR A 32 -44.17 0.96 10.36
N LEU A 33 -44.26 1.96 11.24
CA LEU A 33 -43.07 2.61 11.83
C LEU A 33 -42.16 1.59 12.53
N VAL A 34 -42.76 0.55 13.11
CA VAL A 34 -42.04 -0.53 13.81
C VAL A 34 -41.24 -1.37 12.82
N GLU A 35 -41.81 -1.75 11.67
CA GLU A 35 -41.06 -2.47 10.62
C GLU A 35 -39.89 -1.64 10.11
N LEU A 36 -40.09 -0.34 9.87
CA LEU A 36 -39.00 0.53 9.44
C LEU A 36 -37.90 0.67 10.50
N LEU A 37 -38.30 0.80 11.77
CA LEU A 37 -37.38 0.90 12.92
C LEU A 37 -36.52 -0.36 13.09
N LEU A 38 -37.13 -1.54 12.92
CA LEU A 38 -36.44 -2.82 13.01
C LEU A 38 -35.42 -2.98 11.87
N VAL A 39 -35.77 -2.53 10.66
CA VAL A 39 -34.87 -2.64 9.51
C VAL A 39 -33.62 -1.79 9.73
N ILE A 40 -33.78 -0.53 10.14
CA ILE A 40 -32.62 0.34 10.39
C ILE A 40 -31.79 -0.13 11.58
N SER A 41 -32.42 -0.75 12.60
CA SER A 41 -31.68 -1.28 13.75
C SER A 41 -30.80 -2.47 13.36
N ILE A 42 -31.32 -3.40 12.55
CA ILE A 42 -30.53 -4.53 12.03
C ILE A 42 -29.40 -4.05 11.11
N ILE A 43 -29.67 -3.11 10.20
CA ILE A 43 -28.64 -2.53 9.31
C ILE A 43 -27.53 -1.87 10.15
N SER A 44 -27.88 -1.15 11.21
CA SER A 44 -26.91 -0.47 12.08
C SER A 44 -25.99 -1.45 12.81
N ILE A 45 -26.52 -2.60 13.26
CA ILE A 45 -25.72 -3.66 13.89
C ILE A 45 -24.72 -4.25 12.89
N ILE A 46 -25.17 -4.57 11.66
CA ILE A 46 -24.31 -5.16 10.63
C ILE A 46 -23.21 -4.17 10.21
N LEU A 47 -23.56 -2.90 9.99
CA LEU A 47 -22.60 -1.84 9.66
C LEU A 47 -21.58 -1.63 10.79
N GLY A 48 -22.02 -1.67 12.05
CA GLY A 48 -21.15 -1.56 13.23
C GLY A 48 -20.09 -2.67 13.28
N MET A 49 -20.47 -3.91 13.00
CA MET A 49 -19.54 -5.05 12.96
C MET A 49 -18.57 -5.00 11.77
N LEU A 50 -18.98 -4.38 10.66
CA LEU A 50 -18.15 -4.26 9.46
C LEU A 50 -16.96 -3.31 9.68
N VAL A 51 -17.17 -2.19 10.37
CA VAL A 51 -16.14 -1.14 10.52
C VAL A 51 -14.91 -1.63 11.30
N SER A 52 -15.11 -2.40 12.37
CA SER A 52 -14.01 -2.94 13.18
C SER A 52 -13.17 -3.96 12.38
N THR A 53 -13.84 -4.83 11.64
CA THR A 53 -13.21 -5.89 10.84
C THR A 53 -12.38 -5.32 9.67
N VAL A 54 -12.88 -4.29 8.99
CA VAL A 54 -12.19 -3.67 7.84
C VAL A 54 -10.83 -3.07 8.23
N ARG A 55 -10.68 -2.58 9.47
CA ARG A 55 -9.40 -2.03 9.96
C ARG A 55 -8.31 -3.11 10.05
N ALA A 56 -8.66 -4.28 10.60
CA ALA A 56 -7.74 -5.41 10.69
C ALA A 56 -7.34 -5.95 9.31
N VAL A 57 -8.30 -6.05 8.39
CA VAL A 57 -8.04 -6.49 7.01
C VAL A 57 -7.10 -5.53 6.27
N ARG A 58 -7.30 -4.21 6.39
CA ARG A 58 -6.42 -3.21 5.77
C ARG A 58 -4.99 -3.28 6.31
N ARG A 59 -4.85 -3.51 7.61
CA ARG A 59 -3.54 -3.71 8.24
C ARG A 59 -2.82 -4.92 7.66
N PHE A 60 -3.49 -6.08 7.63
CA PHE A 60 -2.91 -7.30 7.09
C PHE A 60 -2.56 -7.17 5.60
N SER A 61 -3.40 -6.47 4.83
CA SER A 61 -3.14 -6.17 3.42
C SER A 61 -1.87 -5.34 3.25
N ARG A 62 -1.69 -4.25 4.02
CA ARG A 62 -0.47 -3.43 3.99
C ARG A 62 0.77 -4.23 4.39
N GLN A 63 0.63 -5.11 5.38
CA GLN A 63 1.70 -6.02 5.78
C GLN A 63 2.13 -6.95 4.65
N THR A 64 1.15 -7.60 4.03
CA THR A 64 1.39 -8.51 2.91
C THR A 64 2.06 -7.78 1.74
N ILE A 65 1.59 -6.58 1.40
CA ILE A 65 2.16 -5.76 0.32
C ILE A 65 3.62 -5.42 0.62
N THR A 66 3.91 -4.92 1.82
CA THR A 66 5.28 -4.52 2.15
C THR A 66 6.23 -5.71 2.21
N CYS A 67 5.83 -6.86 2.76
CA CYS A 67 6.66 -8.07 2.73
C CYS A 67 6.96 -8.52 1.29
N GLY A 68 5.97 -8.40 0.38
CA GLY A 68 6.18 -8.67 -1.05
C GLY A 68 7.17 -7.69 -1.68
N GLU A 69 7.04 -6.40 -1.39
CA GLU A 69 7.94 -5.36 -1.91
C GLU A 69 9.37 -5.53 -1.41
N ILE A 70 9.57 -5.89 -0.14
CA ILE A 70 10.90 -6.21 0.41
C ILE A 70 11.55 -7.35 -0.38
N LYS A 71 10.80 -8.44 -0.62
CA LYS A 71 11.31 -9.59 -1.40
C LYS A 71 11.62 -9.20 -2.85
N ASN A 72 10.81 -8.33 -3.46
CA ASN A 72 11.06 -7.83 -4.81
C ASN A 72 12.30 -6.93 -4.86
N ILE A 73 12.51 -6.05 -3.88
CA ILE A 73 13.71 -5.21 -3.77
C ILE A 73 14.96 -6.08 -3.57
N GLU A 74 14.91 -7.08 -2.68
CA GLU A 74 16.01 -8.04 -2.47
C GLU A 74 16.37 -8.77 -3.77
N ALA A 75 15.37 -9.25 -4.50
CA ALA A 75 15.56 -9.94 -5.78
C ALA A 75 16.16 -9.01 -6.84
N ALA A 76 15.69 -7.77 -6.94
CA ALA A 76 16.21 -6.77 -7.87
C ALA A 76 17.69 -6.47 -7.62
N TRP A 77 18.11 -6.34 -6.36
CA TRP A 77 19.52 -6.17 -6.01
C TRP A 77 20.38 -7.38 -6.35
N LYS A 78 19.86 -8.59 -6.13
CA LYS A 78 20.55 -9.83 -6.54
C LYS A 78 20.73 -9.90 -8.06
N GLN A 79 19.72 -9.47 -8.84
CA GLN A 79 19.82 -9.39 -10.29
C GLN A 79 20.82 -8.30 -10.74
N PHE A 80 20.82 -7.15 -10.07
CA PHE A 80 21.80 -6.09 -10.30
C PHE A 80 23.22 -6.62 -10.08
N TYR A 81 23.48 -7.29 -8.96
CA TYR A 81 24.78 -7.89 -8.68
C TYR A 81 25.13 -9.01 -9.67
N ALA A 82 24.16 -9.84 -10.07
CA ALA A 82 24.41 -10.87 -11.09
C ALA A 82 24.80 -10.27 -12.45
N HIS A 83 24.26 -9.11 -12.82
CA HIS A 83 24.57 -8.45 -14.09
C HIS A 83 25.88 -7.65 -14.03
N TYR A 84 26.05 -6.82 -13.00
CA TYR A 84 27.17 -5.88 -12.88
C TYR A 84 28.36 -6.41 -12.08
N GLN A 85 28.18 -7.46 -11.26
CA GLN A 85 29.21 -8.09 -10.41
C GLN A 85 29.82 -7.16 -9.35
N TYR A 86 29.14 -6.07 -9.00
CA TYR A 86 29.52 -5.17 -7.91
C TYR A 86 28.29 -4.59 -7.20
N TRP A 87 28.47 -4.16 -5.95
CA TRP A 87 27.47 -3.40 -5.20
C TRP A 87 27.64 -1.91 -5.44
N PRO A 88 26.54 -1.13 -5.43
CA PRO A 88 26.63 0.29 -5.66
C PRO A 88 27.34 0.98 -4.48
N ASN A 89 28.24 1.90 -4.80
CA ASN A 89 28.98 2.69 -3.80
C ASN A 89 28.43 4.12 -3.73
N ALA A 90 28.79 4.87 -2.69
CA ALA A 90 28.28 6.24 -2.50
C ALA A 90 28.68 7.18 -3.65
N GLU A 91 29.86 6.96 -4.25
CA GLU A 91 30.36 7.76 -5.38
C GLU A 91 29.51 7.57 -6.65
N MET A 92 28.88 6.42 -6.85
CA MET A 92 28.05 6.14 -8.02
C MET A 92 26.61 6.62 -7.88
N ILE A 93 26.11 6.72 -6.64
CA ILE A 93 24.71 6.93 -6.32
C ILE A 93 24.37 8.43 -6.13
N GLY A 94 25.39 9.30 -5.95
CA GLY A 94 25.18 10.67 -5.48
C GLY A 94 24.97 10.70 -3.96
N ASP A 95 24.80 11.90 -3.36
CA ASP A 95 24.76 12.18 -1.91
C ASP A 95 23.68 11.40 -1.12
N VAL A 96 23.78 10.08 -1.08
CA VAL A 96 22.96 9.19 -0.26
C VAL A 96 23.79 8.82 0.96
N PRO A 97 23.26 9.02 2.18
CA PRO A 97 23.94 8.63 3.40
C PRO A 97 24.30 7.14 3.39
N ARG A 98 25.59 6.84 3.51
CA ARG A 98 26.13 5.49 3.71
C ARG A 98 26.48 5.31 5.18
N THR A 99 26.10 4.18 5.75
CA THR A 99 26.59 3.74 7.07
C THR A 99 27.29 2.40 6.91
N ASP A 100 28.55 2.33 7.30
CA ASP A 100 29.32 1.09 7.28
C ASP A 100 29.24 0.40 8.63
N VAL A 101 28.88 -0.88 8.64
CA VAL A 101 28.84 -1.69 9.86
C VAL A 101 29.50 -3.02 9.63
N ASN A 102 30.55 -3.35 10.39
CA ASN A 102 31.35 -4.57 10.21
C ASN A 102 31.87 -4.82 8.78
N GLY A 103 31.98 -3.76 7.96
CA GLY A 103 32.36 -3.87 6.55
C GLY A 103 31.19 -4.02 5.58
N ASP A 104 29.95 -4.07 6.07
CA ASP A 104 28.73 -4.06 5.27
C ASP A 104 28.24 -2.65 5.00
N ALA A 105 27.77 -2.43 3.77
CA ALA A 105 27.28 -1.13 3.34
C ALA A 105 25.78 -1.00 3.57
N GLN A 106 25.37 -0.12 4.49
CA GLN A 106 23.97 0.20 4.70
C GLN A 106 23.58 1.51 4.02
N TYR A 107 22.44 1.50 3.33
CA TYR A 107 21.82 2.63 2.65
C TYR A 107 20.34 2.74 2.98
N GLU A 108 19.84 3.97 3.04
CA GLU A 108 18.40 4.21 2.87
C GLU A 108 18.07 4.17 1.38
N LEU A 109 16.98 3.49 1.03
CA LEU A 109 16.48 3.44 -0.34
C LEU A 109 15.81 4.78 -0.66
N LEU A 110 16.63 5.78 -0.98
CA LEU A 110 16.19 7.10 -1.42
C LEU A 110 15.97 7.12 -2.94
N ALA A 111 15.49 8.26 -3.46
CA ALA A 111 15.25 8.47 -4.88
C ALA A 111 16.42 8.03 -5.79
N PRO A 112 17.72 8.30 -5.49
CA PRO A 112 18.80 7.90 -6.38
C PRO A 112 18.99 6.38 -6.53
N LEU A 113 18.87 5.61 -5.44
CA LEU A 113 18.93 4.14 -5.52
C LEU A 113 17.71 3.57 -6.24
N ALA A 114 16.52 4.10 -5.96
CA ALA A 114 15.29 3.67 -6.63
C ALA A 114 15.40 3.86 -8.15
N ARG A 115 15.86 5.03 -8.58
CA ARG A 115 16.06 5.37 -9.99
C ARG A 115 17.10 4.49 -10.67
N MET A 116 18.12 4.05 -9.94
CA MET A 116 19.12 3.13 -10.46
C MET A 116 18.51 1.74 -10.72
N LEU A 117 17.66 1.23 -9.83
CA LEU A 117 16.93 -0.03 -10.06
C LEU A 117 15.88 0.09 -11.16
N GLU A 118 15.28 1.27 -11.36
CA GLU A 118 14.32 1.53 -12.44
C GLU A 118 14.99 1.70 -13.81
N GLY A 119 16.31 1.86 -13.86
CA GLY A 119 17.04 2.13 -15.10
C GLY A 119 16.75 3.51 -15.69
N SER A 120 16.28 4.47 -14.87
CA SER A 120 15.92 5.81 -15.31
C SER A 120 17.15 6.72 -15.51
N ASN A 121 17.12 7.60 -16.52
CA ASN A 121 18.17 8.61 -16.69
C ASN A 121 18.01 9.75 -15.67
N ILE A 122 19.11 10.20 -15.09
CA ILE A 122 19.16 11.48 -14.36
C ILE A 122 19.49 12.59 -15.35
N THR A 123 18.46 13.29 -15.83
CA THR A 123 18.62 14.39 -16.79
C THR A 123 18.89 15.75 -16.13
N SER A 124 18.85 15.86 -14.81
CA SER A 124 19.08 17.14 -14.11
C SER A 124 19.26 16.96 -12.60
N ILE A 125 20.50 17.02 -12.12
CA ILE A 125 20.81 17.64 -10.83
C ILE A 125 21.86 18.69 -11.15
N VAL A 126 21.47 19.94 -10.93
CA VAL A 126 22.31 21.13 -10.98
C VAL A 126 23.51 20.87 -10.05
N GLU A 127 24.72 20.99 -10.60
CA GLU A 127 26.01 20.83 -9.89
C GLU A 127 26.41 19.42 -9.45
N ILE A 128 26.54 18.46 -10.36
CA ILE A 128 27.47 17.34 -10.15
C ILE A 128 28.85 17.77 -10.68
N PRO A 129 29.90 17.84 -9.84
CA PRO A 129 31.27 17.98 -10.30
C PRO A 129 31.60 16.84 -11.28
N ALA A 130 32.16 17.18 -12.43
CA ALA A 130 32.42 16.28 -13.55
C ALA A 130 32.87 14.87 -13.14
N GLY A 131 32.05 13.84 -13.43
CA GLY A 131 32.54 12.46 -13.47
C GLY A 131 31.57 11.33 -13.10
N ILE A 132 30.46 11.57 -12.40
CA ILE A 132 29.59 10.46 -11.97
C ILE A 132 28.56 10.14 -13.06
N THR A 133 28.98 9.35 -14.04
CA THR A 133 28.13 8.73 -15.06
C THR A 133 28.19 7.21 -14.94
N THR A 134 27.63 6.62 -13.89
CA THR A 134 27.18 5.21 -13.99
C THR A 134 26.06 4.92 -12.99
N TYR A 135 24.89 5.48 -13.30
CA TYR A 135 23.63 4.89 -12.87
C TYR A 135 23.30 3.83 -13.90
N ASN A 136 23.25 2.53 -13.53
CA ASN A 136 22.79 1.41 -14.36
C ASN A 136 23.03 1.65 -15.87
N ALA A 137 24.28 1.53 -16.31
CA ALA A 137 24.73 1.97 -17.64
C ALA A 137 23.87 1.38 -18.79
N ASP A 138 23.42 0.14 -18.60
CA ASP A 138 22.61 -0.60 -19.58
C ASP A 138 21.11 -0.27 -19.51
N LYS A 139 20.69 0.58 -18.56
CA LYS A 139 19.30 1.05 -18.38
C LYS A 139 18.29 -0.08 -18.20
N ILE A 140 18.70 -1.13 -17.48
CA ILE A 140 17.86 -2.30 -17.24
C ILE A 140 16.89 -1.98 -16.09
N ALA A 141 15.58 -2.05 -16.32
CA ALA A 141 14.61 -1.94 -15.24
C ALA A 141 14.60 -3.25 -14.42
N PHE A 142 15.29 -3.26 -13.28
CA PHE A 142 15.30 -4.37 -12.32
C PHE A 142 14.06 -4.34 -11.41
N LEU A 143 13.55 -3.15 -11.12
CA LEU A 143 12.39 -2.96 -10.24
C LEU A 143 11.64 -1.70 -10.62
N GLU A 144 10.30 -1.77 -10.59
CA GLU A 144 9.43 -0.61 -10.64
C GLU A 144 8.70 -0.47 -9.30
N LEU A 145 8.91 0.64 -8.61
CA LEU A 145 8.26 0.92 -7.34
C LEU A 145 6.97 1.70 -7.59
N ALA A 146 5.89 1.33 -6.89
CA ALA A 146 4.57 1.91 -7.15
C ALA A 146 4.29 3.18 -6.33
N ARG A 147 5.10 3.48 -5.31
CA ARG A 147 4.78 4.52 -4.31
C ARG A 147 6.00 5.34 -3.93
N PHE A 148 5.84 6.66 -4.03
CA PHE A 148 6.86 7.66 -3.70
C PHE A 148 6.29 8.77 -2.81
N ASN A 149 7.14 9.39 -2.01
CA ASN A 149 6.84 10.62 -1.28
C ASN A 149 6.99 11.88 -2.19
N ALA A 150 6.78 13.07 -1.64
CA ALA A 150 6.93 14.33 -2.37
C ALA A 150 8.38 14.60 -2.84
N GLN A 151 9.36 13.97 -2.20
CA GLN A 151 10.79 14.04 -2.53
C GLN A 151 11.22 12.95 -3.53
N ALA A 152 10.27 12.16 -4.07
CA ALA A 152 10.51 11.02 -4.94
C ALA A 152 11.25 9.84 -4.29
N ASP A 153 11.28 9.75 -2.96
CA ASP A 153 11.79 8.56 -2.27
C ASP A 153 10.72 7.47 -2.19
N PRO A 154 11.07 6.19 -2.40
CA PRO A 154 10.13 5.11 -2.30
C PRO A 154 9.66 4.89 -0.87
N VAL A 155 8.35 4.68 -0.72
CA VAL A 155 7.70 4.49 0.59
C VAL A 155 6.96 3.17 0.66
N ASN A 156 7.00 2.55 1.83
CA ASN A 156 6.30 1.30 2.07
C ASN A 156 4.75 1.46 2.04
N ALA A 157 4.02 0.34 2.08
CA ALA A 157 2.55 0.33 1.94
C ALA A 157 1.78 1.09 3.03
N TRP A 158 2.43 1.43 4.15
CA TRP A 158 1.79 2.15 5.25
C TRP A 158 1.77 3.66 5.05
N GLY A 159 2.57 4.18 4.11
CA GLY A 159 2.30 5.42 3.37
C GLY A 159 1.61 6.51 4.18
N ARG A 160 2.23 6.91 5.29
CA ARG A 160 1.96 8.17 5.97
C ARG A 160 3.28 8.70 6.45
N ASP A 161 3.69 9.79 5.83
CA ASP A 161 4.73 10.70 6.29
C ASP A 161 4.61 10.83 7.83
N ARG A 162 5.38 10.06 8.60
CA ARG A 162 5.48 10.36 10.02
C ARG A 162 6.29 11.62 10.07
N THR A 163 5.68 12.74 10.44
CA THR A 163 6.36 14.01 10.64
C THR A 163 7.52 13.96 11.64
N ILE A 164 7.72 12.82 12.33
CA ILE A 164 8.79 12.58 13.29
C ILE A 164 9.72 11.49 12.71
N PRO A 165 10.93 11.87 12.27
CA PRO A 165 12.02 10.94 11.99
C PRO A 165 12.29 10.08 13.22
N LEU A 166 12.26 8.75 13.09
CA LEU A 166 12.73 7.87 14.16
C LEU A 166 14.23 7.63 13.92
N ALA A 167 15.07 8.02 14.89
CA ALA A 167 16.52 7.90 14.80
C ALA A 167 17.15 8.61 13.57
N GLY A 168 16.60 9.75 13.16
CA GLY A 168 17.12 10.54 12.04
C GLY A 168 16.78 10.01 10.64
N LYS A 169 16.00 8.92 10.55
CA LYS A 169 15.59 8.32 9.27
C LYS A 169 14.30 8.93 8.74
N THR A 170 14.18 9.01 7.41
CA THR A 170 12.89 9.31 6.78
C THR A 170 11.89 8.19 7.11
N PRO A 171 10.66 8.54 7.51
CA PRO A 171 9.68 7.55 7.96
C PRO A 171 9.21 6.64 6.82
N ASN A 172 9.09 5.34 7.09
CA ASN A 172 8.57 4.33 6.14
C ASN A 172 9.44 4.05 4.91
N THR A 173 10.70 4.47 4.93
CA THR A 173 11.69 4.17 3.90
C THR A 173 12.23 2.75 4.07
N TYR A 174 12.67 2.13 2.98
CA TYR A 174 13.38 0.86 3.02
C TYR A 174 14.85 1.10 3.32
N VAL A 175 15.45 0.22 4.10
CA VAL A 175 16.88 0.18 4.35
C VAL A 175 17.42 -1.06 3.67
N VAL A 176 18.51 -0.88 2.93
CA VAL A 176 19.20 -1.96 2.21
C VAL A 176 20.61 -2.06 2.75
N ILE A 177 21.06 -3.29 3.00
CA ILE A 177 22.41 -3.60 3.45
C ILE A 177 23.02 -4.57 2.44
N PHE A 178 24.21 -4.25 1.96
CA PHE A 178 24.98 -5.09 1.05
C PHE A 178 26.19 -5.68 1.76
N ASP A 179 26.39 -6.98 1.58
CA ASP A 179 27.63 -7.65 1.95
C ASP A 179 28.75 -7.11 1.05
N SER A 180 29.50 -6.13 1.56
CA SER A 180 30.58 -5.48 0.83
C SER A 180 31.94 -6.07 1.17
N ASN A 181 32.04 -6.87 2.23
CA ASN A 181 33.29 -7.49 2.69
C ASN A 181 33.46 -8.93 2.13
N GLY A 182 32.40 -9.52 1.56
CA GLY A 182 32.38 -10.82 0.90
C GLY A 182 32.34 -12.02 1.86
N ASP A 183 32.00 -11.81 3.13
CA ASP A 183 31.92 -12.88 4.13
C ASP A 183 30.58 -13.63 4.14
N ASN A 184 29.64 -13.22 3.27
CA ASN A 184 28.30 -13.73 3.12
C ASN A 184 27.50 -13.68 4.44
N GLN A 185 27.81 -12.72 5.30
CA GLN A 185 27.22 -12.50 6.62
C GLN A 185 26.92 -11.03 6.83
N ILE A 186 25.64 -10.67 6.74
CA ILE A 186 25.22 -9.31 7.01
C ILE A 186 24.88 -9.14 8.48
N THR A 187 25.53 -8.16 9.11
CA THR A 187 25.20 -7.75 10.48
C THR A 187 24.17 -6.64 10.48
N VAL A 188 22.94 -6.92 10.93
CA VAL A 188 21.89 -5.90 10.99
C VAL A 188 21.87 -5.20 12.34
N HIS A 189 22.03 -3.88 12.34
CA HIS A 189 21.88 -3.02 13.51
C HIS A 189 20.58 -2.22 13.44
N PHE A 190 19.67 -2.53 14.36
CA PHE A 190 18.40 -1.81 14.43
C PHE A 190 18.56 -0.52 15.27
N PRO A 191 18.06 0.65 14.79
CA PRO A 191 18.31 1.96 15.42
C PRO A 191 17.88 2.11 16.88
N SER A 192 17.04 1.21 17.38
CA SER A 192 16.39 1.31 18.68
C SER A 192 16.69 0.12 19.61
N GLU A 193 17.60 -0.74 19.17
CA GLU A 193 18.05 -1.94 19.87
C GLU A 193 19.53 -1.79 20.25
N PHE A 194 19.91 -0.60 20.73
CA PHE A 194 21.23 -0.37 21.29
C PHE A 194 21.48 -1.35 22.45
N GLY A 195 22.46 -2.24 22.27
CA GLY A 195 22.83 -3.26 23.27
C GLY A 195 22.17 -4.64 23.09
N VAL A 196 21.30 -4.82 22.09
CA VAL A 196 20.85 -6.15 21.65
C VAL A 196 21.93 -6.74 20.74
N PRO A 197 22.30 -8.03 20.89
CA PRO A 197 23.28 -8.65 20.00
C PRO A 197 22.80 -8.55 18.56
N ALA A 198 23.68 -8.06 17.70
CA ALA A 198 23.37 -7.90 16.30
C ALA A 198 22.97 -9.24 15.69
N THR A 199 21.93 -9.22 14.85
CA THR A 199 21.47 -10.44 14.18
C THR A 199 22.34 -10.66 12.96
N ASN A 200 23.08 -11.77 12.97
CA ASN A 200 23.87 -12.20 11.82
C ASN A 200 22.97 -12.98 10.86
N ILE A 201 22.94 -12.54 9.60
CA ILE A 201 22.08 -13.09 8.56
C ILE A 201 22.97 -13.53 7.39
N PHE A 202 22.93 -14.83 7.06
CA PHE A 202 23.70 -15.42 5.97
C PHE A 202 23.08 -15.11 4.59
N ARG A 203 23.24 -13.87 4.12
CA ARG A 203 22.71 -13.38 2.85
C ARG A 203 23.65 -12.34 2.26
N SER A 204 23.64 -12.22 0.92
CA SER A 204 24.42 -11.22 0.20
C SER A 204 23.80 -9.81 0.20
N VAL A 205 22.47 -9.74 0.37
CA VAL A 205 21.73 -8.49 0.50
C VAL A 205 20.58 -8.68 1.49
N VAL A 206 20.35 -7.67 2.31
CA VAL A 206 19.27 -7.64 3.29
C VAL A 206 18.51 -6.33 3.13
N VAL A 207 17.19 -6.45 2.99
CA VAL A 207 16.27 -5.31 2.95
C VAL A 207 15.35 -5.36 4.15
N TRP A 208 15.11 -4.22 4.78
CA TRP A 208 14.16 -4.07 5.88
C TRP A 208 13.48 -2.72 5.92
N THR A 209 12.35 -2.63 6.63
CA THR A 209 11.66 -1.38 6.93
C THR A 209 11.00 -1.48 8.30
N GLU A 210 10.73 -0.33 8.91
CA GLU A 210 10.06 -0.30 10.22
C GLU A 210 8.57 -0.57 10.08
N ASN A 211 8.00 -1.24 11.08
CA ASN A 211 6.56 -1.38 11.21
C ASN A 211 5.98 -0.16 11.95
N PRO A 212 5.18 0.68 11.28
CA PRO A 212 4.66 1.89 11.90
C PRO A 212 3.58 1.63 12.95
N GLU A 213 3.05 0.42 13.04
CA GLU A 213 2.07 0.03 14.06
C GLU A 213 2.71 -0.60 15.30
N TYR A 214 4.03 -0.73 15.33
CA TYR A 214 4.73 -1.18 16.52
C TYR A 214 4.56 -0.14 17.65
N SER A 215 3.96 -0.57 18.76
CA SER A 215 3.99 0.14 20.04
C SER A 215 4.95 -0.56 20.99
N VAL A 216 5.69 0.22 21.77
CA VAL A 216 6.60 -0.31 22.79
C VAL A 216 5.78 -1.15 23.78
N GLY A 217 6.10 -2.45 23.87
CA GLY A 217 5.36 -3.43 24.68
C GLY A 217 4.61 -4.50 23.86
N ALA A 218 4.32 -4.25 22.58
CA ALA A 218 3.57 -5.20 21.75
C ALA A 218 4.34 -6.50 21.46
N ALA A 219 5.68 -6.48 21.40
CA ALA A 219 6.49 -7.66 21.10
C ALA A 219 6.46 -8.72 22.23
N ALA A 220 6.22 -8.32 23.48
CA ALA A 220 6.19 -9.24 24.62
C ALA A 220 4.96 -10.17 24.62
N ASP A 221 3.87 -9.73 23.98
CA ASP A 221 2.57 -10.41 23.99
C ASP A 221 2.24 -11.11 22.65
N GLY A 222 3.24 -11.38 21.81
CA GLY A 222 3.02 -11.94 20.46
C GLY A 222 2.40 -10.94 19.47
N GLY A 223 2.55 -9.64 19.74
CA GLY A 223 2.18 -8.58 18.81
C GLY A 223 3.07 -8.52 17.57
N PRO A 224 2.80 -7.60 16.63
CA PRO A 224 3.49 -7.54 15.35
C PRO A 224 5.00 -7.26 15.54
N PRO A 225 5.87 -7.80 14.67
CA PRO A 225 7.29 -7.49 14.74
C PRO A 225 7.53 -6.00 14.50
N ARG A 226 8.54 -5.46 15.16
CA ARG A 226 8.94 -4.05 15.04
C ARG A 226 9.49 -3.72 13.67
N TYR A 227 10.18 -4.67 13.05
CA TYR A 227 10.82 -4.54 11.76
C TYR A 227 10.28 -5.61 10.82
N PHE A 228 10.02 -5.23 9.58
CA PHE A 228 9.79 -6.17 8.49
C PHE A 228 11.10 -6.33 7.75
N GLY A 229 11.57 -7.57 7.61
CA GLY A 229 12.84 -7.87 7.00
C GLY A 229 12.73 -9.01 5.99
N SER A 230 13.59 -8.97 4.99
CA SER A 230 13.77 -10.03 3.98
C SER A 230 14.10 -11.41 4.56
N TRP A 231 14.65 -11.45 5.78
CA TRP A 231 14.97 -12.70 6.49
C TRP A 231 13.77 -13.36 7.16
N VAL A 232 12.63 -12.68 7.24
CA VAL A 232 11.40 -13.23 7.81
C VAL A 232 10.68 -14.00 6.72
N GLU A 233 10.49 -15.31 6.92
CA GLU A 233 9.85 -16.22 5.96
C GLU A 233 8.39 -15.86 5.67
#